data_AF-A0A1F3AAM4-F1
#
_entry.id   AF-A0A1F3AAM4-F1
#
_cell.length_a   1.000
_cell.length_b   1.000
_cell.length_c   1.000
_cell.angle_alpha   90.00
_cell.angle_beta   90.00
_cell.angle_gamma   90.00
#
_symmetry.space_group_name_H-M   'P 1'
#
loop_
_entity.id
_entity.type
_entity.pdbx_description
1 polymer ?
#
loop_
_entity_poly.entity_id
_entity_poly.type
_entity_poly.pdbx_seq_one_letter_code
_entity_poly.pdbx_strand_id
1 'polypeptide(L)'
;MLRLGGSLSHVIPKPDVTAPEIMVLRAIHGADAVVDIKPTRMDKTSHRAERERLENVYGQPGPSGKPGFGAKAIVDLFGPAAMGGRLPVSLPEDAPAEPVEGEDEGERTAA
;
A
#
# COMPACT_ATOMS: atom_id res chain seq x y z
N MET A 1 -2.04 11.46 6.48
CA MET A 1 -3.38 11.59 7.10
C MET A 1 -4.27 10.40 6.70
N LEU A 2 -5.11 9.90 7.60
CA LEU A 2 -6.07 8.81 7.35
C LEU A 2 -7.51 9.30 7.45
N ARG A 3 -8.32 9.08 6.41
CA ARG A 3 -9.76 9.33 6.37
C ARG A 3 -10.51 8.04 6.66
N LEU A 4 -11.29 8.03 7.73
CA LEU A 4 -12.09 6.85 8.07
C LEU A 4 -13.24 6.69 7.07
N GLY A 5 -13.24 5.57 6.35
CA GLY A 5 -14.24 5.31 5.29
C GLY A 5 -14.24 6.36 4.18
N GLY A 6 -13.09 6.99 3.90
CA GLY A 6 -12.97 8.04 2.89
C GLY A 6 -13.58 9.40 3.27
N SER A 7 -14.10 9.56 4.49
CA SER A 7 -14.78 10.77 4.92
C SER A 7 -13.85 11.98 5.10
N LEU A 8 -14.21 13.13 4.53
CA LEU A 8 -13.48 14.40 4.69
C LEU A 8 -13.65 15.02 6.09
N SER A 9 -14.71 14.67 6.82
CA SER A 9 -14.95 15.18 8.17
C SER A 9 -14.28 14.34 9.26
N HIS A 10 -13.79 13.14 8.92
CA HIS A 10 -13.16 12.21 9.87
C HIS A 10 -11.74 11.88 9.44
N VAL A 11 -10.83 12.85 9.65
CA VAL A 11 -9.41 12.75 9.31
C VAL A 11 -8.56 12.65 10.58
N ILE A 12 -7.71 11.64 10.66
CA ILE A 12 -6.85 11.37 11.81
C ILE A 12 -5.37 11.39 11.37
N PRO A 13 -4.48 12.07 12.11
CA PRO A 13 -3.05 12.00 11.86
C PRO A 13 -2.52 10.60 12.22
N LYS A 14 -1.76 10.01 11.29
CA LYS A 14 -1.11 8.71 11.49
C LYS A 14 0.35 8.84 11.03
N PRO A 15 1.32 9.03 11.95
CA PRO A 15 2.73 9.11 11.61
C PRO A 15 3.34 7.71 11.43
N ASP A 16 4.56 7.65 10.88
CA ASP A 16 5.38 6.44 10.76
C ASP A 16 4.68 5.24 10.08
N VAL A 17 3.93 5.53 9.02
CA VAL A 17 3.20 4.52 8.26
C VAL A 17 4.08 3.97 7.14
N THR A 18 4.14 2.64 7.01
CA THR A 18 4.91 1.96 5.97
C THR A 18 4.15 1.89 4.65
N ALA A 19 4.84 1.71 3.52
CA ALA A 19 4.21 1.48 2.22
C ALA A 19 3.14 0.36 2.21
N PRO A 20 3.41 -0.85 2.77
CA PRO A 20 2.39 -1.90 2.81
C PRO A 20 1.23 -1.54 3.75
N GLU A 21 1.47 -0.80 4.83
CA GLU A 21 0.39 -0.32 5.70
C GLU A 21 -0.54 0.66 4.99
N ILE A 22 0.02 1.58 4.18
CA ILE A 22 -0.79 2.51 3.36
C ILE A 22 -1.72 1.72 2.43
N MET A 23 -1.22 0.66 1.77
CA MET A 23 -2.04 -0.17 0.89
C MET A 23 -3.17 -0.88 1.66
N VAL A 24 -2.88 -1.42 2.85
CA VAL A 24 -3.90 -2.06 3.72
C VAL A 24 -4.96 -1.03 4.16
N LEU A 25 -4.53 0.17 4.57
CA LEU A 25 -5.46 1.23 4.99
C LEU A 25 -6.36 1.67 3.85
N ARG A 26 -5.84 1.79 2.62
CA ARG A 26 -6.65 2.06 1.43
C ARG A 26 -7.63 0.92 1.12
N ALA A 27 -7.23 -0.34 1.30
CA ALA A 27 -8.13 -1.46 1.12
C ALA A 27 -9.28 -1.50 2.16
N ILE A 28 -9.01 -1.09 3.41
CA ILE A 28 -10.01 -1.10 4.50
C ILE A 28 -10.93 0.13 4.43
N HIS A 29 -10.38 1.30 4.13
CA HIS A 29 -11.11 2.57 4.26
C HIS A 29 -11.46 3.23 2.92
N GLY A 30 -11.02 2.67 1.79
CA GLY A 30 -11.23 3.19 0.44
C GLY A 30 -9.94 3.71 -0.20
N ALA A 31 -9.88 3.72 -1.54
CA ALA A 31 -8.68 4.06 -2.30
C ALA A 31 -8.07 5.43 -1.92
N ASP A 32 -8.93 6.42 -1.68
CA ASP A 32 -8.52 7.80 -1.33
C ASP A 32 -8.45 8.05 0.19
N ALA A 33 -8.42 6.98 1.00
CA ALA A 33 -8.43 7.10 2.46
C ALA A 33 -7.12 7.67 3.02
N VAL A 34 -5.98 7.42 2.36
CA VAL A 34 -4.67 7.90 2.81
C VAL A 34 -4.22 9.07 1.95
N VAL A 35 -4.03 10.23 2.57
CA VAL A 35 -3.69 11.50 1.91
C VAL A 35 -2.55 12.21 2.64
N ASP A 36 -1.94 13.22 2.01
CA ASP A 36 -0.78 13.96 2.53
C ASP A 36 0.37 13.02 2.94
N ILE A 37 0.78 12.16 2.01
CA ILE A 37 1.87 11.21 2.19
C ILE A 37 3.19 11.96 2.01
N LYS A 38 4.08 11.84 2.98
CA LYS A 38 5.42 12.45 2.97
C LYS A 38 6.45 11.39 3.34
N PRO A 39 7.38 11.02 2.46
CA PRO A 39 8.47 10.12 2.82
C PRO A 39 9.33 10.73 3.93
N THR A 40 9.53 10.01 5.03
CA THR A 40 10.27 10.50 6.20
C THR A 40 11.59 9.76 6.40
N ARG A 41 11.58 8.42 6.33
CA ARG A 41 12.74 7.55 6.58
C ARG A 41 12.56 6.19 5.93
N MET A 42 13.69 5.50 5.72
CA MET A 42 13.72 4.07 5.40
C MET A 42 13.98 3.28 6.67
N ASP A 43 13.17 2.26 6.91
CA ASP A 43 13.32 1.33 8.02
C ASP A 43 13.97 0.01 7.54
N LYS A 44 14.74 -0.65 8.41
CA LYS A 44 15.36 -1.97 8.15
C LYS A 44 14.51 -3.14 8.64
N THR A 45 13.26 -2.88 9.01
CA THR A 45 12.30 -3.90 9.43
C THR A 45 12.12 -4.97 8.35
N SER A 46 12.28 -6.24 8.72
CA SER A 46 12.13 -7.35 7.78
C SER A 46 10.69 -7.50 7.32
N HIS A 47 10.47 -7.99 6.09
CA HIS A 47 9.13 -8.25 5.56
C HIS A 47 8.29 -9.15 6.45
N ARG A 48 8.91 -10.16 7.09
CA ARG A 48 8.23 -11.05 8.02
C ARG A 48 7.71 -10.31 9.24
N ALA A 49 8.58 -9.52 9.89
CA ALA A 49 8.21 -8.75 11.08
C ALA A 49 7.13 -7.71 10.76
N GLU A 50 7.24 -7.03 9.62
CA GLU A 50 6.24 -6.05 9.21
C GLU A 50 4.90 -6.70 8.89
N ARG A 51 4.91 -7.86 8.22
CA ARG A 51 3.69 -8.61 7.94
C ARG A 51 2.98 -9.03 9.22
N GLU A 52 3.73 -9.59 10.18
CA GLU A 52 3.20 -9.99 11.48
C GLU A 52 2.60 -8.79 12.23
N ARG A 53 3.26 -7.61 12.17
CA ARG A 53 2.71 -6.37 12.73
C ARG A 53 1.37 -6.00 12.06
N LEU A 54 1.28 -6.04 10.73
CA LEU A 54 0.05 -5.72 10.01
C LEU A 54 -1.09 -6.69 10.37
N GLU A 55 -0.81 -7.98 10.46
CA GLU A 55 -1.78 -9.00 10.87
C GLU A 55 -2.23 -8.81 12.33
N ASN A 56 -1.33 -8.40 13.22
CA ASN A 56 -1.65 -8.09 14.61
C ASN A 56 -2.47 -6.81 14.79
N VAL A 57 -2.29 -5.80 13.94
CA VAL A 57 -3.00 -4.52 14.05
C VAL A 57 -4.33 -4.54 13.30
N TYR A 58 -4.35 -5.09 12.09
CA TYR A 58 -5.50 -5.02 11.17
C TYR A 58 -6.17 -6.37 10.92
N GLY A 59 -5.47 -7.48 11.20
CA GLY A 59 -5.97 -8.84 10.98
C GLY A 59 -6.83 -9.40 12.12
N GLN A 60 -6.95 -8.69 13.23
CA GLN A 60 -7.69 -9.18 14.39
C GLN A 60 -9.19 -9.31 14.08
N PRO A 61 -9.86 -10.36 14.58
CA PRO A 61 -11.30 -10.51 14.42
C PRO A 61 -12.03 -9.36 15.09
N GLY A 62 -13.12 -8.92 14.47
CA GLY A 62 -14.00 -7.93 15.07
C GLY A 62 -14.75 -8.50 16.29
N PRO A 63 -15.56 -7.69 16.98
CA PRO A 63 -16.34 -8.14 18.14
C PRO A 63 -17.32 -9.28 17.84
N SER A 64 -17.62 -9.52 16.56
CA SER A 64 -18.46 -10.64 16.10
C SER A 64 -17.70 -11.97 15.93
N GLY A 65 -16.39 -12.03 16.22
CA GLY A 65 -15.55 -13.22 16.06
C GLY A 65 -15.26 -13.63 14.62
N LYS A 66 -15.80 -12.89 13.63
CA LYS A 66 -15.53 -13.12 12.20
C LYS A 66 -14.18 -12.51 11.81
N PRO A 67 -13.47 -13.10 10.83
CA PRO A 67 -12.25 -12.51 10.28
C PRO A 67 -12.49 -11.05 9.91
N GLY A 68 -11.66 -10.16 10.44
CA GLY A 68 -11.76 -8.72 10.15
C GLY A 68 -11.47 -8.45 8.67
N PHE A 69 -12.05 -7.37 8.14
CA PHE A 69 -11.77 -6.92 6.76
C PHE A 69 -10.26 -6.75 6.49
N GLY A 70 -9.47 -6.38 7.49
CA GLY A 70 -8.03 -6.24 7.35
C GLY A 70 -7.27 -7.55 7.14
N ALA A 71 -7.71 -8.67 7.75
CA ALA A 71 -7.08 -9.98 7.53
C ALA A 71 -7.22 -10.41 6.06
N LYS A 72 -8.42 -10.23 5.49
CA LYS A 72 -8.68 -10.51 4.08
C LYS A 72 -7.84 -9.60 3.18
N ALA A 73 -7.82 -8.29 3.48
CA ALA A 73 -7.07 -7.32 2.69
C ALA A 73 -5.57 -7.63 2.63
N ILE A 74 -4.95 -8.03 3.76
CA ILE A 74 -3.53 -8.40 3.80
C ILE A 74 -3.24 -9.60 2.87
N VAL A 75 -4.11 -10.61 2.89
CA VAL A 75 -3.95 -11.80 2.03
C VAL A 75 -4.21 -11.47 0.56
N ASP A 76 -5.23 -10.66 0.25
CA ASP A 76 -5.53 -10.25 -1.12
C ASP A 76 -4.38 -9.41 -1.73
N LEU A 77 -3.78 -8.52 -0.93
CA LEU A 77 -2.71 -7.61 -1.39
C LEU A 77 -1.35 -8.30 -1.50
N PHE A 78 -1.00 -9.16 -0.54
CA PHE A 78 0.37 -9.68 -0.39
C PHE A 78 0.47 -11.20 -0.51
N GLY A 79 -0.64 -11.88 -0.82
CA GLY A 79 -0.74 -13.33 -0.88
C GLY A 79 -0.64 -14.00 0.51
N PRO A 80 -0.73 -15.34 0.58
CA PRO A 80 -0.66 -16.09 1.83
C PRO A 80 0.71 -16.00 2.52
N ALA A 81 0.75 -15.96 3.85
CA ALA A 81 2.00 -15.87 4.62
C ALA A 81 2.93 -17.06 4.38
N ALA A 82 2.35 -18.26 4.25
CA ALA A 82 3.08 -19.50 3.98
C ALA A 82 3.82 -19.49 2.63
N MET A 83 3.43 -18.61 1.69
CA MET A 83 4.04 -18.49 0.37
C MET A 83 5.18 -17.47 0.33
N GLY A 84 5.58 -16.89 1.47
CA GLY A 84 6.72 -15.97 1.54
C GLY A 84 6.50 -14.65 0.79
N GLY A 85 5.25 -14.17 0.70
CA GLY A 85 4.89 -12.95 -0.01
C GLY A 85 5.74 -11.76 0.45
N ARG A 86 6.51 -11.19 -0.48
CA ARG A 86 7.31 -9.97 -0.23
C ARG A 86 6.38 -8.79 -0.08
N LEU A 87 6.66 -7.92 0.89
CA LEU A 87 5.94 -6.67 1.04
C LEU A 87 6.58 -5.59 0.17
N PRO A 88 5.79 -4.69 -0.43
CA PRO A 88 6.32 -3.55 -1.15
C PRO A 88 7.13 -2.63 -0.21
N VAL A 89 8.21 -2.07 -0.72
CA VAL A 89 9.06 -1.10 0.01
C VAL A 89 8.77 0.36 -0.37
N SER A 90 8.03 0.56 -1.46
CA SER A 90 7.56 1.84 -1.98
C SER A 90 6.11 1.70 -2.46
N LEU A 91 5.40 2.81 -2.64
CA LEU A 91 4.06 2.76 -3.22
C LEU A 91 4.13 2.51 -4.73
N PRO A 92 3.16 1.81 -5.32
CA PRO A 92 3.15 1.53 -6.77
C PRO A 92 3.11 2.80 -7.63
N GLU A 93 2.47 3.85 -7.13
CA GLU A 93 2.37 5.17 -7.78
C GLU A 93 3.70 5.95 -7.79
N ASP A 94 4.66 5.55 -6.95
CA ASP A 94 6.01 6.11 -6.93
C ASP A 94 6.98 5.30 -7.82
N ALA A 95 6.51 4.25 -8.52
CA ALA A 95 7.33 3.55 -9.49
C ALA A 95 7.71 4.54 -10.61
N PRO A 96 9.00 4.66 -10.98
CA PRO A 96 9.37 5.48 -12.12
C PRO A 96 8.57 4.99 -13.33
N ALA A 97 7.87 5.91 -14.01
CA ALA A 97 7.22 5.59 -15.27
C ALA A 97 8.25 4.90 -16.15
N GLU A 98 7.98 3.67 -16.59
CA GLU A 98 8.88 3.01 -17.53
C GLU A 98 9.05 3.96 -18.72
N PRO A 99 10.29 4.28 -19.13
CA PRO A 99 10.49 5.11 -20.31
C PRO A 99 9.80 4.39 -21.46
N VAL A 100 8.74 5.00 -21.98
CA VAL A 100 8.18 4.62 -23.27
C VAL A 100 9.34 4.74 -24.26
N GLU A 101 9.88 3.60 -24.70
CA GLU A 101 10.88 3.57 -25.75
C GLU A 101 10.30 4.32 -26.94
N GLY A 102 10.91 5.47 -27.24
CA GLY A 102 10.43 6.37 -28.28
C GLY A 102 10.35 5.62 -29.60
N GLU A 103 9.18 5.67 -30.24
CA GLU A 103 9.05 5.31 -31.64
C GLU A 103 9.96 6.26 -32.43
N ASP A 104 11.07 5.72 -32.93
CA ASP A 104 12.00 6.40 -33.82
C ASP A 104 11.26 6.65 -35.15
N GLU A 105 10.56 7.79 -35.23
CA GLU A 105 10.01 8.29 -36.49
C GLU A 105 11.19 8.67 -37.39
N GLY A 106 11.66 7.68 -38.14
CA GLY A 106 12.64 7.83 -39.20
C GLY A 106 12.23 8.96 -40.15
N GLU A 107 12.89 10.10 -39.97
CA GLU A 107 12.77 11.31 -40.76
C GLU A 107 13.03 10.98 -42.23
N ARG A 108 11.98 11.12 -43.05
CA ARG A 108 12.06 11.06 -44.51
C ARG A 108 12.93 12.21 -44.99
N THR A 109 14.17 11.93 -45.35
CA THR A 109 14.94 12.86 -46.19
C THR A 109 14.75 12.51 -47.66
N ALA A 110 14.15 13.47 -48.36
CA ALA A 110 14.01 13.48 -49.81
C ALA A 110 15.37 13.73 -50.49
N ALA A 111 15.62 13.04 -51.61
CA ALA A 111 16.51 13.48 -52.67
C ALA A 111 16.08 12.82 -54.00
#